data_AF-A0A523BFG7-F1
#
_entry.id   AF-A0A523BFG7-F1
#
_cell.length_a   1.000
_cell.length_b   1.000
_cell.length_c   1.000
_cell.angle_alpha   90.00
_cell.angle_beta   90.00
_cell.angle_gamma   90.00
#
_symmetry.space_group_name_H-M   'P 1'
#
loop_
_entity.id
_entity.type
_entity.pdbx_description
1 polymer ?
#
loop_
_entity_poly.entity_id
_entity_poly.type
_entity_poly.pdbx_seq_one_letter_code
_entity_poly.pdbx_strand_id
1 'polypeptide(L)'
;MTEYSISYITIRGLGFEEKEKEVLENIAQRILEDMEEELLITEIRYEKWGINNIEVVIVTKEADFNSYNYLRVRSLAKRLGVSFTFDVTPKDEHTLIVEYRFRPLGW
;
A
#
# COMPACT_ATOMS: atom_id res chain seq x y z
N MET A 1 -2.94 -12.02 -15.34
CA MET A 1 -3.15 -10.64 -14.86
C MET A 1 -4.09 -10.74 -13.68
N THR A 2 -3.59 -10.42 -12.50
CA THR A 2 -4.41 -10.36 -11.27
C THR A 2 -5.23 -9.08 -11.36
N GLU A 3 -6.56 -9.18 -11.34
CA GLU A 3 -7.41 -7.98 -11.32
C GLU A 3 -7.38 -7.36 -9.90
N TYR A 4 -6.87 -6.13 -9.81
CA TYR A 4 -6.99 -5.29 -8.62
C TYR A 4 -7.60 -3.94 -9.00
N SER A 5 -8.28 -3.30 -8.06
CA SER A 5 -8.80 -1.94 -8.25
C SER A 5 -7.82 -0.88 -7.75
N ILE A 6 -7.81 0.29 -8.38
CA ILE A 6 -7.06 1.47 -7.91
C ILE A 6 -8.07 2.55 -7.50
N SER A 7 -7.89 3.14 -6.31
CA SER A 7 -8.78 4.18 -5.79
C SER A 7 -8.00 5.37 -5.21
N TYR A 8 -8.55 6.58 -5.37
CA TYR A 8 -8.06 7.81 -4.76
C TYR A 8 -9.00 8.24 -3.64
N ILE A 9 -8.49 8.33 -2.42
CA ILE A 9 -9.26 8.58 -1.21
C ILE A 9 -8.72 9.83 -0.52
N THR A 10 -9.59 10.83 -0.38
CA THR A 10 -9.28 12.05 0.37
C THR A 10 -9.99 12.02 1.70
N ILE A 11 -9.23 12.17 2.77
CA ILE A 11 -9.74 12.19 4.13
C ILE A 11 -9.69 13.65 4.56
N ARG A 12 -10.87 14.23 4.79
CA ARG A 12 -11.11 15.67 5.06
C ARG A 12 -11.15 16.59 3.82
N GLY A 13 -11.39 16.04 2.63
CA GLY A 13 -11.79 16.82 1.44
C GLY A 13 -10.68 17.64 0.75
N LEU A 14 -9.41 17.43 1.11
CA LEU A 14 -8.28 17.99 0.36
C LEU A 14 -8.01 17.10 -0.86
N GLY A 15 -8.15 17.66 -2.06
CA GLY A 15 -7.81 16.97 -3.32
C GLY A 15 -6.32 16.60 -3.41
N PHE A 16 -6.00 15.68 -4.31
CA PHE A 16 -4.62 15.37 -4.67
C PHE A 16 -4.09 16.41 -5.66
N GLU A 17 -2.90 16.92 -5.38
CA GLU A 17 -2.09 17.65 -6.36
C GLU A 17 -1.49 16.67 -7.35
N GLU A 18 -1.24 17.11 -8.58
CA GLU A 18 -0.72 16.22 -9.62
C GLU A 18 0.61 15.59 -9.23
N LYS A 19 1.50 16.39 -8.64
CA LYS A 19 2.80 15.94 -8.15
C LYS A 19 2.66 14.87 -7.04
N GLU A 20 1.61 14.93 -6.21
CA GLU A 20 1.35 13.91 -5.19
C GLU A 20 0.94 12.59 -5.83
N LYS A 21 0.09 12.64 -6.87
CA LYS A 21 -0.31 11.44 -7.62
C LYS A 21 0.89 10.78 -8.28
N GLU A 22 1.74 11.56 -8.96
CA GLU A 22 2.96 11.05 -9.59
C GLU A 22 3.87 10.29 -8.60
N VAL A 23 4.02 10.82 -7.39
CA VAL A 23 4.80 10.15 -6.34
C VAL A 23 4.15 8.84 -5.88
N LEU A 24 2.84 8.86 -5.64
CA LEU A 24 2.10 7.68 -5.19
C LEU A 24 2.08 6.58 -6.26
N GLU A 25 1.87 6.95 -7.52
CA GLU A 25 1.88 6.03 -8.66
C GLU A 25 3.27 5.42 -8.87
N ASN A 26 4.35 6.20 -8.75
CA ASN A 26 5.71 5.69 -8.84
C ASN A 26 6.03 4.69 -7.72
N ILE A 27 5.64 5.00 -6.48
CA ILE A 27 5.81 4.09 -5.35
C ILE A 27 5.02 2.80 -5.58
N ALA A 28 3.75 2.91 -5.97
CA ALA A 28 2.89 1.75 -6.22
C ALA A 28 3.43 0.88 -7.37
N GLN A 29 3.88 1.48 -8.47
CA GLN A 29 4.47 0.75 -9.58
C GLN A 29 5.68 -0.06 -9.14
N ARG A 30 6.61 0.54 -8.38
CA ARG A 30 7.78 -0.18 -7.86
C ARG A 30 7.40 -1.26 -6.86
N ILE A 31 6.33 -1.07 -6.11
CA ILE A 31 5.81 -2.10 -5.22
C ILE A 31 5.28 -3.29 -6.03
N LEU A 32 4.49 -3.03 -7.06
CA LEU A 32 3.94 -4.05 -7.94
C LEU A 32 5.04 -4.85 -8.65
N GLU A 33 6.03 -4.17 -9.21
CA GLU A 33 7.18 -4.81 -9.88
C GLU A 33 7.92 -5.81 -8.98
N ASP A 34 7.94 -5.57 -7.67
CA ASP A 34 8.67 -6.39 -6.70
C ASP A 34 7.79 -7.46 -5.99
N MET A 35 6.45 -7.33 -6.06
CA MET A 35 5.51 -8.07 -5.20
C MET A 35 4.35 -8.77 -5.92
N GLU A 36 4.03 -8.43 -7.17
CA GLU A 36 2.82 -8.90 -7.85
C GLU A 36 2.74 -10.44 -7.98
N GLU A 37 3.88 -11.12 -8.06
CA GLU A 37 3.91 -12.59 -8.19
C GLU A 37 3.63 -13.34 -6.88
N GLU A 38 3.71 -12.68 -5.73
CA GLU A 38 3.71 -13.35 -4.42
C GLU A 38 2.57 -12.94 -3.50
N LEU A 39 1.99 -11.76 -3.70
CA LEU A 39 0.84 -11.31 -2.92
C LEU A 39 -0.43 -11.28 -3.77
N LEU A 40 -1.51 -11.80 -3.19
CA LEU A 40 -2.85 -11.63 -3.74
C LEU A 40 -3.34 -10.20 -3.44
N ILE A 41 -2.86 -9.24 -4.22
CA ILE A 41 -3.28 -7.84 -4.16
C ILE A 41 -4.71 -7.74 -4.69
N THR A 42 -5.59 -7.11 -3.92
CA THR A 42 -6.99 -6.89 -4.31
C THR A 42 -7.31 -5.42 -4.56
N GLU A 43 -6.59 -4.51 -3.91
CA GLU A 43 -6.81 -3.07 -4.04
C GLU A 43 -5.52 -2.29 -3.77
N ILE A 44 -5.34 -1.20 -4.52
CA ILE A 44 -4.36 -0.16 -4.24
C ILE A 44 -5.12 1.13 -3.93
N ARG A 45 -4.91 1.70 -2.75
CA ARG A 45 -5.52 2.96 -2.34
C ARG A 45 -4.46 4.04 -2.21
N TYR A 46 -4.73 5.19 -2.81
CA TYR A 46 -3.98 6.41 -2.60
C TYR A 46 -4.72 7.25 -1.58
N GLU A 47 -4.19 7.39 -0.37
CA GLU A 47 -4.86 8.07 0.74
C GLU A 47 -4.17 9.42 1.03
N LYS A 48 -4.95 10.49 1.24
CA LYS A 48 -4.48 11.81 1.68
C LYS A 48 -5.20 12.24 2.95
N TRP A 49 -4.44 12.54 4.00
CA TRP A 49 -4.94 12.86 5.35
C TRP A 49 -4.78 14.33 5.73
N GLY A 50 -3.99 15.09 4.96
CA GLY A 50 -3.63 16.47 5.26
C GLY A 50 -2.65 17.03 4.23
N ILE A 51 -2.11 18.21 4.52
CA ILE A 51 -1.05 18.82 3.71
C ILE A 51 0.19 17.92 3.80
N ASN A 52 0.72 17.53 2.64
CA ASN A 52 1.90 16.66 2.49
C ASN A 52 1.81 15.31 3.24
N ASN A 53 0.60 14.84 3.54
CA ASN A 53 0.40 13.58 4.23
C ASN A 53 -0.38 12.64 3.32
N ILE A 54 0.38 11.94 2.48
CA ILE A 54 -0.09 10.99 1.49
C ILE A 54 0.51 9.61 1.72
N GLU A 55 -0.21 8.56 1.36
CA GLU A 55 0.29 7.19 1.44
C GLU A 55 -0.30 6.29 0.36
N VAL A 56 0.48 5.26 -0.02
CA VAL A 56 0.02 4.13 -0.82
C VAL A 56 -0.39 3.04 0.15
N VAL A 57 -1.59 2.49 -0.01
CA VAL A 57 -2.08 1.35 0.77
C VAL A 57 -2.30 0.18 -0.19
N ILE A 58 -1.57 -0.91 0.03
CA ILE A 58 -1.73 -2.15 -0.72
C ILE A 58 -2.54 -3.11 0.12
N VAL A 59 -3.73 -3.46 -0.35
CA VAL A 59 -4.66 -4.35 0.34
C VAL A 59 -4.53 -5.74 -0.26
N THR A 60 -4.23 -6.72 0.60
CA THR A 60 -4.08 -8.12 0.21
C THR A 60 -5.06 -9.01 0.94
N LYS A 61 -5.36 -10.16 0.34
CA LYS A 61 -6.06 -11.28 1.01
C LYS A 61 -5.07 -12.40 1.24
N GLU A 62 -4.83 -12.73 2.50
CA GLU A 62 -3.88 -13.77 2.90
C GLU A 62 -4.61 -14.83 3.73
N ALA A 63 -4.28 -16.11 3.54
CA ALA A 63 -4.88 -17.20 4.31
C ALA A 63 -4.37 -17.23 5.76
N ASP A 64 -3.13 -16.79 5.96
CA ASP A 64 -2.48 -16.62 7.25
C ASP A 64 -1.46 -15.48 7.16
N PHE A 65 -1.15 -14.84 8.29
CA PHE A 65 -0.17 -13.77 8.34
C PHE A 65 1.23 -14.38 8.27
N ASN A 66 1.88 -14.25 7.11
CA ASN A 66 3.21 -14.80 6.91
C ASN A 66 4.31 -13.79 7.28
N SER A 67 5.12 -14.12 8.28
CA SER A 67 6.30 -13.32 8.69
C SER A 67 7.31 -13.08 7.54
N TYR A 68 7.36 -13.97 6.55
CA TYR A 68 8.16 -13.80 5.33
C TYR A 68 7.68 -12.61 4.50
N ASN A 69 6.37 -12.49 4.27
CA ASN A 69 5.77 -11.38 3.53
C ASN A 69 6.10 -10.07 4.22
N TYR A 70 5.92 -9.99 5.55
CA TYR A 70 6.28 -8.82 6.34
C TYR A 70 7.76 -8.40 6.15
N LEU A 71 8.71 -9.32 6.27
CA LEU A 71 10.14 -9.01 6.14
C LEU A 71 10.50 -8.50 4.74
N ARG A 72 9.87 -9.07 3.71
CA ARG A 72 10.05 -8.64 2.33
C ARG A 72 9.48 -7.25 2.11
N VAL A 73 8.23 -7.02 2.51
CA VAL A 73 7.55 -5.71 2.37
C VAL A 73 8.36 -4.63 3.08
N ARG A 74 8.82 -4.92 4.30
CA ARG A 74 9.68 -4.02 5.08
C ARG A 74 11.00 -3.73 4.37
N SER A 75 11.63 -4.73 3.76
CA SER A 75 12.88 -4.57 3.02
C SER A 75 12.68 -3.70 1.78
N LEU A 76 11.57 -3.89 1.06
CA LEU A 76 11.19 -3.07 -0.08
C LEU A 76 10.95 -1.61 0.33
N ALA A 77 10.17 -1.37 1.39
CA ALA A 77 9.94 -0.02 1.91
C ALA A 77 11.25 0.71 2.23
N LYS A 78 12.22 0.00 2.83
CA LYS A 78 13.56 0.54 3.09
C LYS A 78 14.30 0.92 1.79
N ARG A 79 14.25 0.09 0.75
CA ARG A 79 14.87 0.38 -0.55
C ARG A 79 14.22 1.58 -1.25
N LEU A 80 12.91 1.72 -1.12
CA LEU A 80 12.14 2.83 -1.68
C LEU A 80 12.31 4.14 -0.90
N GLY A 81 12.91 4.09 0.30
CA GLY A 81 13.06 5.28 1.16
C GLY A 81 11.74 5.79 1.71
N VAL A 82 10.77 4.89 1.92
CA VAL A 82 9.44 5.22 2.47
C VAL A 82 9.31 4.68 3.89
N SER A 83 8.50 5.36 4.71
CA SER A 83 8.02 4.79 5.97
C SER A 83 6.96 3.73 5.72
N PHE A 84 6.90 2.74 6.61
CA PHE A 84 6.08 1.56 6.43
C PHE A 84 5.39 1.16 7.74
N THR A 85 4.09 0.92 7.64
CA THR A 85 3.25 0.30 8.68
C THR A 85 2.33 -0.73 8.04
N PHE A 86 1.72 -1.59 8.83
CA PHE A 86 0.72 -2.53 8.33
C PHE A 86 -0.36 -2.77 9.37
N ASP A 87 -1.56 -3.06 8.88
CA ASP A 87 -2.71 -3.44 9.69
C ASP A 87 -3.22 -4.80 9.22
N VAL A 88 -3.66 -5.63 10.16
CA VAL A 88 -4.20 -6.97 9.87
C VAL A 88 -5.62 -7.05 10.43
N THR A 89 -6.58 -7.28 9.56
CA THR A 89 -8.00 -7.42 9.93
C THR A 89 -8.49 -8.82 9.56
N PRO A 90 -8.92 -9.65 10.53
CA PRO A 90 -9.60 -10.91 10.22
C PRO A 90 -10.90 -10.64 9.46
N LYS A 91 -11.10 -11.33 8.34
CA LYS A 91 -12.36 -11.27 7.57
C LYS A 91 -13.26 -12.45 7.90
N ASP A 92 -12.69 -13.64 8.00
CA ASP A 92 -13.35 -14.89 8.37
C ASP A 92 -12.32 -15.87 8.98
N GLU A 93 -12.74 -17.10 9.30
CA GLU A 93 -11.91 -18.12 9.98
C GLU A 93 -10.61 -18.47 9.23
N HIS A 94 -10.52 -18.17 7.93
CA HIS A 94 -9.39 -18.55 7.09
C HIS A 94 -8.84 -17.42 6.22
N THR A 95 -9.32 -16.19 6.42
CA THR A 95 -8.93 -15.05 5.58
C THR A 95 -8.60 -13.84 6.43
N LEU A 96 -7.41 -13.29 6.18
CA LEU A 96 -6.94 -12.02 6.69
C LEU A 96 -6.92 -11.00 5.55
N ILE A 97 -7.37 -9.78 5.85
CA ILE A 97 -7.06 -8.60 5.07
C ILE A 97 -5.82 -7.97 5.67
N VAL A 98 -4.76 -7.86 4.87
CA VAL A 98 -3.55 -7.15 5.28
C VAL A 98 -3.46 -5.86 4.48
N GLU A 99 -3.37 -4.74 5.19
CA GLU A 99 -3.19 -3.43 4.59
C GLU A 99 -1.74 -3.00 4.83
N TYR A 100 -0.93 -3.01 3.78
CA TYR A 100 0.44 -2.50 3.82
C TYR A 100 0.45 -1.03 3.45
N ARG A 101 0.88 -0.16 4.36
CA ARG A 101 0.84 1.30 4.20
C ARG A 101 2.26 1.84 4.00
N PHE A 102 2.44 2.61 2.93
CA PHE A 102 3.72 3.19 2.53
C PHE A 102 3.59 4.71 2.43
N ARG A 103 4.36 5.43 3.24
CA ARG A 103 4.34 6.89 3.27
C ARG A 103 5.69 7.47 2.85
N PRO A 104 5.73 8.35 1.82
CA PRO A 104 6.94 9.05 1.40
C PRO A 104 7.58 9.82 2.56
N LEU A 105 8.91 9.77 2.68
CA LEU A 105 9.65 10.58 3.65
C LEU A 105 10.04 11.93 3.03
N GLY A 106 9.80 13.03 3.75
CA GLY A 106 10.37 14.35 3.42
C GLY A 106 9.69 15.10 2.27
N TRP A 107 8.37 15.07 2.22
CA TRP A 107 7.55 15.84 1.28
C TRP A 107 6.84 17.01 1.95
#